data_AF-A0A813G8Y1-F1
#
_entry.id   AF-A0A813G8Y1-F1
#
_cell.length_a   1.000
_cell.length_b   1.000
_cell.length_c   1.000
_cell.angle_alpha   90.00
_cell.angle_beta   90.00
_cell.angle_gamma   90.00
#
_symmetry.space_group_name_H-M   'P 1'
#
loop_
_entity.id
_entity.type
_entity.pdbx_description
1 polymer ?
#
loop_
_entity_poly.entity_id
_entity_poly.type
_entity_poly.pdbx_seq_one_letter_code
_entity_poly.pdbx_strand_id
1 'polypeptide(L)'
;MPHEFDAPRTIFGSAQSVQVVPEAEFLEEVEVRVVKSSPLLTTRLHEPCAWVAITMILALIVYASVRPEWCTDVERCTAARADIPYIYHACTASALCAVLLHEIACLCLACRAANSAMRIIHSIRETLLPSVFLCVSFLVLFFENIVFVIGTSPWHAHSMRVGDRKLDGEPVYTVIYVEWLVNVPILLILAGKYALSRPTAEIARPLLVTNAYIILAWTAHFIPSSAGRMATVAACFAMYAWSSYDMIRWVTRFHSDHPDAKLFGRPFLSMSLIVIFGICGMVYLCRQYGALSTSTEKMCFMVMDTSSKLLASMAFAGLRSSQYHNMLLRMAVNTNTVFQRQLREEEPLMDW
;
A
#
# COMPACT_ATOMS: atom_id res chain seq x y z
N MET A 1 7.19 10.04 -69.65
CA MET A 1 8.12 9.75 -68.54
C MET A 1 7.45 8.71 -67.65
N PRO A 2 8.00 7.50 -67.50
CA PRO A 2 7.37 6.46 -66.70
C PRO A 2 7.68 6.70 -65.21
N HIS A 3 6.67 6.55 -64.36
CA HIS A 3 6.80 6.53 -62.91
C HIS A 3 7.34 5.16 -62.49
N GLU A 4 8.57 5.13 -61.99
CA GLU A 4 9.13 4.01 -61.24
C GLU A 4 8.37 3.86 -59.92
N PHE A 5 7.73 2.70 -59.75
CA PHE A 5 7.15 2.26 -58.50
C PHE A 5 8.28 1.63 -57.66
N ASP A 6 8.75 2.35 -56.64
CA ASP A 6 9.68 1.81 -55.66
C ASP A 6 9.01 0.71 -54.84
N ALA A 7 9.55 -0.51 -54.94
CA ALA A 7 9.14 -1.64 -54.12
C ALA A 7 9.49 -1.40 -52.64
N PRO A 8 8.66 -1.89 -51.70
CA PRO A 8 8.92 -1.73 -50.28
C PRO A 8 10.21 -2.47 -49.88
N ARG A 9 11.21 -1.72 -49.40
CA ARG A 9 12.40 -2.27 -48.77
C ARG A 9 11.99 -3.07 -47.54
N THR A 10 12.06 -4.39 -47.65
CA THR A 10 12.06 -5.32 -46.52
C THR A 10 13.29 -5.03 -45.66
N ILE A 11 13.07 -4.33 -44.54
CA ILE A 11 14.05 -4.21 -43.47
C ILE A 11 14.09 -5.56 -42.76
N PHE A 12 14.81 -6.53 -43.34
CA PHE A 12 15.36 -7.64 -42.57
C PHE A 12 16.45 -7.05 -41.70
N GLY A 13 16.06 -6.57 -40.51
CA GLY A 13 16.99 -6.26 -39.45
C GLY A 13 17.85 -7.50 -39.21
N SER A 14 19.16 -7.34 -39.36
CA SER A 14 20.16 -8.35 -39.00
C SER A 14 19.74 -9.00 -37.68
N ALA A 15 19.53 -10.31 -37.71
CA ALA A 15 19.32 -11.10 -36.50
C ALA A 15 20.55 -10.89 -35.61
N GLN A 16 20.45 -9.94 -34.68
CA GLN A 16 21.37 -9.88 -33.55
C GLN A 16 21.19 -11.22 -32.86
N SER A 17 22.24 -12.05 -32.91
CA SER A 17 22.35 -13.24 -32.11
C SER A 17 22.11 -12.83 -30.67
N VAL A 18 20.92 -13.14 -30.15
CA VAL A 18 20.62 -13.03 -28.73
C VAL A 18 21.58 -13.99 -28.06
N GLN A 19 22.68 -13.46 -27.51
CA GLN A 19 23.55 -14.21 -26.62
C GLN A 19 22.69 -14.58 -25.43
N VAL A 20 22.29 -15.85 -25.38
CA VAL A 20 21.72 -16.46 -24.18
C VAL A 20 22.86 -16.52 -23.17
N VAL A 21 23.00 -15.46 -22.37
CA VAL A 21 23.91 -15.44 -21.24
C VAL A 21 23.44 -16.55 -20.28
N PRO A 22 24.29 -17.52 -19.93
CA PRO A 22 23.92 -18.58 -19.00
C PRO A 22 23.47 -17.97 -17.67
N GLU A 23 22.23 -18.26 -17.27
CA GLU A 23 21.55 -17.73 -16.07
C GLU A 23 22.25 -18.13 -14.75
N ALA A 24 23.29 -18.97 -14.83
CA ALA A 24 24.08 -19.43 -13.69
C ALA A 24 25.07 -18.38 -13.16
N GLU A 25 25.57 -17.45 -13.97
CA GLU A 25 26.54 -16.42 -13.51
C GLU A 25 25.87 -15.19 -12.88
N PHE A 26 24.59 -14.94 -13.14
CA PHE A 26 23.91 -13.74 -12.64
C PHE A 26 23.42 -13.86 -11.19
N LEU A 27 23.41 -15.07 -10.62
CA LEU A 27 23.00 -15.31 -9.24
C LEU A 27 24.16 -15.33 -8.24
N GLU A 28 25.42 -15.42 -8.69
CA GLU A 28 26.57 -15.55 -7.80
C GLU A 28 27.26 -14.20 -7.49
N GLU A 29 27.14 -13.18 -8.36
CA GLU A 29 27.83 -11.89 -8.15
C GLU A 29 27.04 -10.83 -7.33
N VAL A 30 25.81 -11.13 -6.91
CA VAL A 30 25.03 -10.21 -6.04
C VAL A 30 25.30 -10.46 -4.55
N GLU A 31 26.08 -11.48 -4.21
CA GLU A 31 26.46 -11.75 -2.83
C GLU A 31 27.68 -10.91 -2.39
N VAL A 32 27.41 -10.04 -1.41
CA VAL A 32 28.38 -9.53 -0.41
C VAL A 32 29.26 -8.34 -0.81
N ARG A 33 28.63 -7.18 -0.95
CA ARG A 33 29.24 -5.92 -0.46
C ARG A 33 28.44 -5.38 0.73
N VAL A 34 28.40 -6.16 1.81
CA VAL A 34 27.76 -5.79 3.08
C VAL A 34 28.67 -4.82 3.83
N VAL A 35 28.27 -3.55 3.82
CA VAL A 35 28.85 -2.48 4.64
C VAL A 35 28.75 -2.86 6.12
N LYS A 36 29.89 -2.89 6.83
CA LYS A 36 29.98 -3.06 8.30
C LYS A 36 29.36 -1.87 9.02
N SER A 37 28.03 -1.83 9.12
CA SER A 37 27.31 -1.01 10.10
C SER A 37 26.80 -1.93 11.21
N SER A 38 27.09 -1.58 12.46
CA SER A 38 26.74 -2.28 13.72
C SER A 38 25.58 -3.29 13.62
N PRO A 39 25.85 -4.61 13.63
CA PRO A 39 24.96 -5.61 13.02
C PRO A 39 23.76 -6.07 13.86
N LEU A 40 23.68 -5.76 15.16
CA LEU A 40 22.70 -6.41 16.05
C LEU A 40 21.39 -5.66 16.23
N LEU A 41 21.39 -4.32 16.18
CA LEU A 41 20.16 -3.54 16.38
C LEU A 41 19.40 -3.32 15.06
N THR A 42 20.14 -3.17 13.96
CA THR A 42 19.58 -2.99 12.62
C THR A 42 18.90 -4.24 12.12
N THR A 43 19.49 -5.43 12.32
CA THR A 43 18.89 -6.72 11.90
C THR A 43 17.55 -7.01 12.57
N ARG A 44 17.39 -6.73 13.87
CA ARG A 44 16.11 -6.97 14.58
C ARG A 44 15.00 -5.98 14.22
N LEU A 45 15.35 -4.76 13.84
CA LEU A 45 14.37 -3.74 13.42
C LEU A 45 13.76 -4.03 12.04
N HIS A 46 14.24 -5.04 11.31
CA HIS A 46 13.70 -5.44 10.01
C HIS A 46 12.60 -6.50 10.10
N GLU A 47 12.36 -7.05 11.28
CA GLU A 47 11.31 -8.04 11.47
C GLU A 47 9.94 -7.35 11.57
N PRO A 48 8.93 -7.79 10.79
CA PRO A 48 7.57 -7.23 10.87
C PRO A 48 6.99 -7.24 12.30
N CYS A 49 7.34 -8.24 13.10
CA CYS A 49 6.93 -8.33 14.50
C CYS A 49 7.45 -7.15 15.34
N ALA A 50 8.67 -6.68 15.08
CA ALA A 50 9.22 -5.52 15.76
C ALA A 50 8.43 -4.24 15.44
N TRP A 51 7.99 -4.07 14.19
CA TRP A 51 7.19 -2.91 13.79
C TRP A 51 5.84 -2.84 14.49
N VAL A 52 5.17 -3.99 14.61
CA VAL A 52 3.91 -4.12 15.33
C VAL A 52 4.13 -3.84 16.81
N ALA A 53 5.15 -4.43 17.42
CA ALA A 53 5.46 -4.22 18.84
C ALA A 53 5.75 -2.74 19.16
N ILE A 54 6.57 -2.06 18.34
CA ILE A 54 6.88 -0.64 18.51
C ILE A 54 5.62 0.22 18.39
N THR A 55 4.79 -0.04 17.36
CA THR A 55 3.52 0.68 17.16
C THR A 55 2.59 0.50 18.35
N MET A 56 2.44 -0.73 18.84
CA MET A 56 1.58 -1.05 19.99
C MET A 56 2.07 -0.40 21.28
N ILE A 57 3.37 -0.46 21.57
CA ILE A 57 3.96 0.19 22.75
C ILE A 57 3.73 1.70 22.68
N LEU A 58 4.00 2.32 21.53
CA LEU A 58 3.78 3.75 21.34
C LEU A 58 2.30 4.14 21.53
N ALA A 59 1.38 3.38 20.93
CA ALA A 59 -0.05 3.61 21.06
C ALA A 59 -0.51 3.49 22.53
N LEU A 60 -0.02 2.48 23.26
CA LEU A 60 -0.35 2.29 24.68
C LEU A 60 0.17 3.43 25.56
N ILE A 61 1.43 3.86 25.36
CA ILE A 61 2.03 4.97 26.10
C ILE A 61 1.22 6.25 25.86
N VAL A 62 0.89 6.53 24.60
CA VAL A 62 0.13 7.71 24.21
C VAL A 62 -1.30 7.67 24.76
N TYR A 63 -1.99 6.54 24.63
CA TYR A 63 -3.35 6.34 25.17
C TYR A 63 -3.39 6.56 26.68
N ALA A 64 -2.44 5.97 27.42
CA ALA A 64 -2.31 6.15 28.85
C ALA A 64 -2.01 7.60 29.27
N SER A 65 -1.30 8.35 28.40
CA SER A 65 -0.92 9.74 28.65
C SER A 65 -2.07 10.71 28.43
N VAL A 66 -2.86 10.54 27.36
CA VAL A 66 -3.96 11.47 27.04
C VAL A 66 -5.28 11.16 27.74
N ARG A 67 -5.50 9.90 28.15
CA ARG A 67 -6.71 9.44 28.86
C ARG A 67 -7.99 9.94 28.19
N PRO A 68 -8.26 9.50 26.94
CA PRO A 68 -9.39 10.00 26.18
C PRO A 68 -10.70 9.57 26.87
N GLU A 69 -11.72 10.42 26.82
CA GLU A 69 -13.05 10.06 27.33
C GLU A 69 -13.91 9.46 26.24
N TRP A 70 -14.71 8.46 26.61
CA TRP A 70 -15.64 7.84 25.68
C TRP A 70 -16.72 8.84 25.28
N CYS A 71 -17.10 8.81 24.00
CA CYS A 71 -18.13 9.70 23.47
C CYS A 71 -19.50 9.48 24.16
N THR A 72 -19.76 8.27 24.66
CA THR A 72 -20.99 7.91 25.40
C THR A 72 -21.13 8.63 26.73
N ASP A 73 -20.02 9.09 27.31
CA ASP A 73 -20.00 9.74 28.62
C ASP A 73 -20.18 11.27 28.48
N VAL A 74 -20.19 11.78 27.24
CA VAL A 74 -20.31 13.21 26.92
C VAL A 74 -21.53 13.43 26.03
N GLU A 75 -22.57 14.05 26.59
CA GLU A 75 -23.87 14.27 25.92
C GLU A 75 -23.71 14.98 24.57
N ARG A 76 -22.89 16.02 24.52
CA ARG A 76 -22.60 16.75 23.27
C ARG A 76 -21.98 15.87 22.19
N CYS A 77 -21.06 14.98 22.57
CA CYS A 77 -20.42 14.06 21.65
C CYS A 77 -21.44 13.04 21.11
N THR A 78 -22.29 12.53 21.99
CA THR A 78 -23.37 11.62 21.64
C THR A 78 -24.38 12.27 20.69
N ALA A 79 -24.75 13.54 20.92
CA ALA A 79 -25.64 14.29 20.03
C ALA A 79 -25.01 14.51 18.64
N ALA A 80 -23.75 14.92 18.57
CA ALA A 80 -23.03 15.12 17.31
C ALA A 80 -22.80 13.80 16.54
N ARG A 81 -22.75 12.66 17.24
CA ARG A 81 -22.69 11.32 16.63
C ARG A 81 -23.98 10.94 15.92
N ALA A 82 -25.14 11.44 16.37
CA ALA A 82 -26.43 11.10 15.75
C ALA A 82 -26.56 11.62 14.31
N ASP A 83 -25.78 12.62 13.92
CA ASP A 83 -25.78 13.22 12.58
C ASP A 83 -24.89 12.47 11.56
N ILE A 84 -24.42 11.26 11.91
CA ILE A 84 -23.63 10.45 10.96
C ILE A 84 -24.55 9.91 9.87
N PRO A 85 -24.22 10.12 8.58
CA PRO A 85 -25.03 9.61 7.49
C PRO A 85 -24.83 8.11 7.29
N TYR A 86 -25.61 7.30 8.03
CA TYR A 86 -25.54 5.83 8.05
C TYR A 86 -25.58 5.21 6.64
N ILE A 87 -26.33 5.83 5.72
CA ILE A 87 -26.56 5.31 4.38
C ILE A 87 -25.26 5.20 3.57
N TYR A 88 -24.33 6.15 3.71
CA TYR A 88 -23.05 6.09 3.00
C TYR A 88 -22.16 4.96 3.50
N HIS A 89 -22.12 4.74 4.82
CA HIS A 89 -21.39 3.62 5.40
C HIS A 89 -22.00 2.26 5.01
N ALA A 90 -23.33 2.16 4.97
CA ALA A 90 -24.01 0.93 4.55
C ALA A 90 -23.75 0.60 3.06
N CYS A 91 -23.85 1.61 2.18
CA CYS A 91 -23.52 1.46 0.76
C CYS A 91 -22.04 1.08 0.57
N THR A 92 -21.13 1.74 1.29
CA THR A 92 -19.69 1.47 1.24
C THR A 92 -19.37 0.07 1.74
N ALA A 93 -19.93 -0.36 2.88
CA ALA A 93 -19.77 -1.72 3.40
C ALA A 93 -20.28 -2.78 2.41
N SER A 94 -21.41 -2.53 1.75
CA SER A 94 -21.96 -3.44 0.74
C SER A 94 -21.04 -3.57 -0.48
N ALA A 95 -20.53 -2.44 -0.98
CA ALA A 95 -19.58 -2.42 -2.09
C ALA A 95 -18.26 -3.12 -1.72
N LEU A 96 -17.73 -2.85 -0.52
CA LEU A 96 -16.52 -3.50 0.00
C LEU A 96 -16.70 -4.99 0.19
N CYS A 97 -17.88 -5.46 0.62
CA CYS A 97 -18.18 -6.88 0.73
C CYS A 97 -18.08 -7.57 -0.64
N ALA A 98 -18.66 -6.97 -1.69
CA ALA A 98 -18.55 -7.50 -3.05
C ALA A 98 -17.09 -7.57 -3.54
N VAL A 99 -16.31 -6.49 -3.33
CA VAL A 99 -14.88 -6.45 -3.70
C VAL A 99 -14.05 -7.46 -2.89
N LEU A 100 -14.32 -7.60 -1.59
CA LEU A 100 -13.65 -8.55 -0.71
C LEU A 100 -13.93 -9.99 -1.16
N LEU A 101 -15.19 -10.34 -1.45
CA LEU A 101 -15.55 -11.67 -1.95
C LEU A 101 -14.87 -11.97 -3.28
N HIS A 102 -14.79 -10.98 -4.18
CA HIS A 102 -14.06 -11.11 -5.43
C HIS A 102 -12.56 -11.39 -5.20
N GLU A 103 -11.88 -10.61 -4.35
CA GLU A 103 -10.45 -10.84 -4.06
C GLU A 103 -10.20 -12.17 -3.34
N ILE A 104 -11.10 -12.59 -2.43
CA ILE A 104 -11.04 -13.91 -1.79
C ILE A 104 -11.17 -15.02 -2.85
N ALA A 105 -12.11 -14.89 -3.78
CA ALA A 105 -12.28 -15.87 -4.86
C ALA A 105 -11.02 -15.94 -5.75
N CYS A 106 -10.48 -14.80 -6.16
CA CYS A 106 -9.22 -14.73 -6.91
C CYS A 106 -8.05 -15.36 -6.15
N LEU A 107 -7.91 -15.07 -4.85
CA LEU A 107 -6.88 -15.66 -4.00
C LEU A 107 -7.05 -17.18 -3.88
N CYS A 108 -8.28 -17.66 -3.67
CA CYS A 108 -8.57 -19.10 -3.62
C CYS A 108 -8.20 -19.82 -4.92
N LEU A 109 -8.54 -19.23 -6.07
CA LEU A 109 -8.18 -19.77 -7.38
C LEU A 109 -6.67 -19.79 -7.59
N ALA A 110 -5.98 -18.69 -7.25
CA ALA A 110 -4.52 -18.59 -7.35
C ALA A 110 -3.83 -19.62 -6.44
N CYS A 111 -4.28 -19.78 -5.19
CA CYS A 111 -3.76 -20.79 -4.26
C CYS A 111 -3.97 -22.22 -4.78
N ARG A 112 -5.14 -22.52 -5.34
CA ARG A 112 -5.43 -23.85 -5.90
C ARG A 112 -4.56 -24.16 -7.12
N ALA A 113 -4.45 -23.21 -8.05
CA ALA A 113 -3.60 -23.34 -9.24
C ALA A 113 -2.12 -23.48 -8.86
N ALA A 114 -1.68 -22.75 -7.84
CA ALA A 114 -0.29 -22.74 -7.38
C ALA A 114 0.05 -23.90 -6.43
N ASN A 115 -0.92 -24.67 -5.92
CA ASN A 115 -0.69 -25.63 -4.83
C ASN A 115 0.42 -26.66 -5.13
N SER A 116 0.42 -27.20 -6.36
CA SER A 116 1.45 -28.15 -6.79
C SER A 116 2.83 -27.50 -6.89
N ALA A 117 2.91 -26.25 -7.36
CA ALA A 117 4.16 -25.53 -7.55
C ALA A 117 4.70 -24.90 -6.26
N MET A 118 3.83 -24.50 -5.33
CA MET A 118 4.19 -23.91 -4.03
C MET A 118 4.98 -24.84 -3.11
N ARG A 119 4.89 -26.17 -3.34
CA ARG A 119 5.71 -27.14 -2.60
C ARG A 119 7.17 -27.15 -3.06
N ILE A 120 7.42 -26.71 -4.29
CA ILE A 120 8.73 -26.79 -4.94
C ILE A 120 9.42 -25.42 -4.95
N ILE A 121 8.67 -24.35 -5.21
CA ILE A 121 9.23 -23.01 -5.46
C ILE A 121 8.74 -22.03 -4.39
N HIS A 122 9.64 -21.61 -3.50
CA HIS A 122 9.31 -20.68 -2.40
C HIS A 122 8.82 -19.31 -2.91
N SER A 123 9.39 -18.82 -4.02
CA SER A 123 9.06 -17.52 -4.63
C SER A 123 7.57 -17.37 -4.97
N ILE A 124 6.86 -18.47 -5.26
CA ILE A 124 5.42 -18.43 -5.58
C ILE A 124 4.60 -17.92 -4.39
N ARG A 125 5.00 -18.23 -3.15
CA ARG A 125 4.30 -17.73 -1.96
C ARG A 125 4.35 -16.21 -1.89
N GLU A 126 5.47 -15.61 -2.26
CA GLU A 126 5.63 -14.15 -2.26
C GLU A 126 4.72 -13.46 -3.28
N THR A 127 4.40 -14.13 -4.39
CA THR A 127 3.47 -13.60 -5.41
C THR A 127 2.02 -13.53 -4.94
N LEU A 128 1.64 -14.32 -3.92
CA LEU A 128 0.29 -14.34 -3.34
C LEU A 128 0.10 -13.30 -2.24
N LEU A 129 1.18 -12.84 -1.60
CA LEU A 129 1.12 -11.92 -0.47
C LEU A 129 0.38 -10.60 -0.78
N PRO A 130 0.54 -9.97 -1.97
CA PRO A 130 -0.24 -8.77 -2.31
C PRO A 130 -1.76 -8.98 -2.22
N SER A 131 -2.24 -10.12 -2.70
CA SER A 131 -3.66 -10.46 -2.66
C SER A 131 -4.14 -10.70 -1.23
N VAL A 132 -3.34 -11.38 -0.40
CA VAL A 132 -3.64 -11.55 1.03
C VAL A 132 -3.73 -10.20 1.72
N PHE A 133 -2.77 -9.31 1.47
CA PHE A 133 -2.75 -7.96 2.05
C PHE A 133 -3.93 -7.09 1.61
N LEU A 134 -4.34 -7.18 0.35
CA LEU A 134 -5.56 -6.50 -0.13
C LEU A 134 -6.82 -7.07 0.53
N CYS A 135 -6.94 -8.40 0.66
CA CYS A 135 -8.06 -9.03 1.38
C CYS A 135 -8.13 -8.55 2.83
N VAL A 136 -6.99 -8.50 3.54
CA VAL A 136 -6.94 -7.96 4.91
C VAL A 136 -7.37 -6.49 4.92
N SER A 137 -6.88 -5.69 3.97
CA SER A 137 -7.22 -4.26 3.90
C SER A 137 -8.72 -4.02 3.71
N PHE A 138 -9.34 -4.76 2.79
CA PHE A 138 -10.78 -4.68 2.56
C PHE A 138 -11.59 -5.24 3.73
N LEU A 139 -11.12 -6.30 4.40
CA LEU A 139 -11.77 -6.85 5.57
C LEU A 139 -11.80 -5.84 6.73
N VAL A 140 -10.67 -5.19 7.00
CA VAL A 140 -10.58 -4.16 8.06
C VAL A 140 -11.51 -2.98 7.73
N LEU A 141 -11.50 -2.50 6.48
CA LEU A 141 -12.36 -1.39 6.07
C LEU A 141 -13.85 -1.76 6.07
N PHE A 142 -14.19 -3.00 5.72
CA PHE A 142 -15.54 -3.53 5.84
C PHE A 142 -16.00 -3.48 7.30
N PHE A 143 -15.19 -3.98 8.24
CA PHE A 143 -15.52 -3.96 9.67
C PHE A 143 -15.65 -2.55 10.21
N GLU A 144 -14.78 -1.62 9.83
CA GLU A 144 -14.90 -0.20 10.20
C GLU A 144 -16.28 0.34 9.80
N ASN A 145 -16.68 0.17 8.53
CA ASN A 145 -17.96 0.67 8.03
C ASN A 145 -19.15 -0.03 8.69
N ILE A 146 -19.06 -1.32 9.01
CA ILE A 146 -20.09 -2.03 9.78
C ILE A 146 -20.21 -1.48 11.20
N VAL A 147 -19.10 -1.11 11.85
CA VAL A 147 -19.12 -0.48 13.18
C VAL A 147 -19.88 0.85 13.15
N PHE A 148 -19.71 1.64 12.08
CA PHE A 148 -20.48 2.87 11.87
C PHE A 148 -21.97 2.60 11.62
N VAL A 149 -22.32 1.55 10.87
CA VAL A 149 -23.71 1.17 10.61
C VAL A 149 -24.42 0.68 11.88
N ILE A 150 -23.77 -0.17 12.67
CA ILE A 150 -24.37 -0.75 13.87
C ILE A 150 -24.54 0.32 14.97
N GLY A 151 -23.66 1.32 15.02
CA GLY A 151 -23.92 2.57 15.77
C GLY A 151 -24.06 2.46 17.29
N THR A 152 -23.96 1.27 17.88
CA THR A 152 -24.14 1.04 19.33
C THR A 152 -22.84 0.91 20.09
N SER A 153 -21.72 0.69 19.39
CA SER A 153 -20.43 0.50 20.06
C SER A 153 -19.95 1.80 20.71
N PRO A 154 -19.57 1.80 22.01
CA PRO A 154 -18.96 2.96 22.66
C PRO A 154 -17.51 3.19 22.20
N TRP A 155 -16.81 2.15 21.73
CA TRP A 155 -15.36 2.22 21.54
C TRP A 155 -14.90 2.91 20.24
N HIS A 156 -15.81 3.10 19.28
CA HIS A 156 -15.48 3.65 17.96
C HIS A 156 -15.12 5.15 17.98
N ALA A 157 -15.48 5.90 19.03
CA ALA A 157 -15.24 7.35 19.12
C ALA A 157 -14.97 7.82 20.55
N HIS A 158 -14.12 8.84 20.67
CA HIS A 158 -13.82 9.54 21.92
C HIS A 158 -14.21 11.01 21.81
N SER A 159 -14.42 11.67 22.95
CA SER A 159 -14.75 13.09 23.02
C SER A 159 -13.48 13.96 22.89
N MET A 160 -13.51 14.93 21.97
CA MET A 160 -12.43 15.89 21.76
C MET A 160 -12.28 16.83 22.96
N ARG A 161 -11.02 17.11 23.35
CA ARG A 161 -10.67 17.94 24.52
C ARG A 161 -9.52 18.88 24.18
N VAL A 162 -9.85 20.03 23.62
CA VAL A 162 -8.92 20.99 23.03
C VAL A 162 -8.96 22.38 23.64
N GLY A 163 -9.84 22.63 24.61
CA GLY A 163 -9.99 23.91 25.30
C GLY A 163 -10.65 24.99 24.44
N ASP A 164 -11.27 24.60 23.32
CA ASP A 164 -12.04 25.47 22.44
C ASP A 164 -13.51 25.08 22.55
N ARG A 165 -14.36 26.01 23.00
CA ARG A 165 -15.80 25.78 23.16
C ARG A 165 -16.48 25.26 21.90
N LYS A 166 -16.00 25.58 20.70
CA LYS A 166 -16.61 25.09 19.45
C LYS A 166 -16.24 23.63 19.15
N LEU A 167 -15.06 23.18 19.57
CA LEU A 167 -14.51 21.86 19.26
C LEU A 167 -14.62 20.87 20.43
N ASP A 168 -14.67 21.36 21.66
CA ASP A 168 -14.78 20.54 22.85
C ASP A 168 -16.10 19.76 22.86
N GLY A 169 -16.00 18.45 23.06
CA GLY A 169 -17.13 17.54 23.00
C GLY A 169 -17.50 17.06 21.60
N GLU A 170 -16.77 17.46 20.54
CA GLU A 170 -16.96 16.88 19.21
C GLU A 170 -16.39 15.45 19.14
N PRO A 171 -16.95 14.55 18.30
CA PRO A 171 -16.51 13.17 18.21
C PRO A 171 -15.20 13.01 17.41
N VAL A 172 -14.23 12.34 18.02
CA VAL A 172 -12.99 11.86 17.39
C VAL A 172 -13.12 10.37 17.10
N TYR A 173 -13.31 10.02 15.83
CA TYR A 173 -13.52 8.64 15.39
C TYR A 173 -12.24 7.81 15.46
N THR A 174 -12.00 7.25 16.64
CA THR A 174 -10.79 6.48 16.95
C THR A 174 -10.70 5.20 16.13
N VAL A 175 -11.84 4.63 15.72
CA VAL A 175 -11.87 3.47 14.82
C VAL A 175 -11.13 3.73 13.50
N ILE A 176 -11.18 4.96 12.95
CA ILE A 176 -10.47 5.34 11.72
C ILE A 176 -8.96 5.28 11.93
N TYR A 177 -8.47 5.80 13.06
CA TYR A 177 -7.04 5.75 13.38
C TYR A 177 -6.55 4.32 13.61
N VAL A 178 -7.36 3.48 14.25
CA VAL A 178 -7.05 2.05 14.43
C VAL A 178 -6.98 1.34 13.08
N GLU A 179 -7.91 1.62 12.17
CA GLU A 179 -7.89 1.10 10.81
C GLU A 179 -6.65 1.58 10.04
N TRP A 180 -6.31 2.87 10.10
CA TRP A 180 -5.10 3.41 9.48
C TRP A 180 -3.82 2.73 10.00
N LEU A 181 -3.73 2.43 11.30
CA LEU A 181 -2.58 1.72 11.87
C LEU A 181 -2.38 0.29 11.36
N VAL A 182 -3.39 -0.29 10.71
CA VAL A 182 -3.31 -1.59 10.05
C VAL A 182 -3.10 -1.42 8.54
N ASN A 183 -3.96 -0.62 7.91
CA ASN A 183 -4.03 -0.54 6.45
C ASN A 183 -2.95 0.33 5.83
N VAL A 184 -2.52 1.41 6.50
CA VAL A 184 -1.44 2.25 5.97
C VAL A 184 -0.11 1.48 5.88
N PRO A 185 0.34 0.73 6.91
CA PRO A 185 1.50 -0.15 6.79
C PRO A 185 1.38 -1.16 5.65
N ILE A 186 0.21 -1.78 5.48
CA ILE A 186 -0.03 -2.71 4.38
C ILE A 186 0.14 -2.00 3.03
N LEU A 187 -0.46 -0.82 2.84
CA LEU A 187 -0.34 -0.04 1.61
C LEU A 187 1.10 0.38 1.32
N LEU A 188 1.88 0.75 2.35
CA LEU A 188 3.30 1.07 2.22
C LEU A 188 4.14 -0.16 1.83
N ILE A 189 3.85 -1.33 2.41
CA ILE A 189 4.50 -2.60 2.05
C ILE A 189 4.17 -2.97 0.61
N LEU A 190 2.90 -2.85 0.22
CA LEU A 190 2.44 -3.07 -1.14
C LEU A 190 3.19 -2.15 -2.11
N ALA A 191 3.18 -0.83 -1.89
CA ALA A 191 3.84 0.15 -2.75
C ALA A 191 5.37 -0.04 -2.81
N GLY A 192 6.03 -0.16 -1.66
CA GLY A 192 7.48 -0.27 -1.58
C GLY A 192 7.98 -1.65 -2.04
N LYS A 193 7.54 -2.73 -1.37
CA LYS A 193 8.09 -4.08 -1.56
C LYS A 193 7.60 -4.70 -2.86
N TYR A 194 6.30 -4.65 -3.11
CA TYR A 194 5.71 -5.42 -4.21
C TYR A 194 5.59 -4.61 -5.51
N ALA A 195 5.23 -3.33 -5.43
CA ALA A 195 5.16 -2.49 -6.61
C ALA A 195 6.55 -2.00 -7.05
N LEU A 196 7.42 -1.56 -6.15
CA LEU A 196 8.73 -0.98 -6.50
C LEU A 196 9.94 -1.89 -6.24
N SER A 197 9.72 -3.11 -5.76
CA SER A 197 10.79 -4.08 -5.42
C SER A 197 11.85 -3.51 -4.46
N ARG A 198 11.44 -2.65 -3.51
CA ARG A 198 12.36 -2.06 -2.54
C ARG A 198 12.67 -3.04 -1.40
N PRO A 199 13.90 -3.02 -0.85
CA PRO A 199 14.26 -3.83 0.31
C PRO A 199 13.40 -3.49 1.53
N THR A 200 13.05 -4.49 2.34
CA THR A 200 12.30 -4.33 3.60
C THR A 200 12.94 -3.31 4.55
N ALA A 201 14.27 -3.20 4.54
CA ALA A 201 15.00 -2.20 5.31
C ALA A 201 14.66 -0.76 4.93
N GLU A 202 14.46 -0.47 3.63
CA GLU A 202 14.07 0.86 3.16
C GLU A 202 12.61 1.19 3.47
N ILE A 203 11.77 0.16 3.62
CA ILE A 203 10.33 0.27 3.90
C ILE A 203 10.07 0.50 5.39
N ALA A 204 10.86 -0.12 6.25
CA ALA A 204 10.71 -0.08 7.70
C ALA A 204 10.59 1.35 8.25
N ARG A 205 11.47 2.26 7.78
CA ARG A 205 11.54 3.63 8.31
C ARG A 205 10.29 4.45 8.01
N PRO A 206 9.86 4.69 6.76
CA PRO A 206 8.64 5.44 6.50
C PRO A 206 7.40 4.74 7.06
N LEU A 207 7.37 3.41 7.18
CA LEU A 207 6.29 2.70 7.85
C LEU A 207 6.20 3.07 9.34
N LEU A 208 7.31 2.98 10.07
CA LEU A 208 7.35 3.31 11.51
C LEU A 208 7.06 4.79 11.77
N VAL A 209 7.66 5.68 10.95
CA VAL A 209 7.41 7.12 11.03
C VAL A 209 5.94 7.43 10.75
N THR A 210 5.33 6.76 9.78
CA THR A 210 3.91 6.94 9.45
C THR A 210 3.00 6.50 10.58
N ASN A 211 3.21 5.32 11.15
CA ASN A 211 2.43 4.88 12.31
C ASN A 211 2.58 5.84 13.50
N ALA A 212 3.80 6.31 13.75
CA ALA A 212 4.06 7.23 14.83
C ALA A 212 3.31 8.57 14.63
N TYR A 213 3.34 9.16 13.44
CA TYR A 213 2.59 10.40 13.22
C TYR A 213 1.06 10.18 13.19
N ILE A 214 0.56 9.01 12.81
CA ILE A 214 -0.88 8.69 12.92
C ILE A 214 -1.31 8.71 14.38
N ILE A 215 -0.52 8.09 15.28
CA ILE A 215 -0.77 8.10 16.72
C ILE A 215 -0.69 9.53 17.27
N LEU A 216 0.31 10.31 16.88
CA LEU A 216 0.44 11.71 17.31
C LEU A 216 -0.70 12.59 16.77
N ALA A 217 -1.16 12.36 15.54
CA ALA A 217 -2.32 13.06 14.98
C ALA A 217 -3.60 12.75 15.78
N TRP A 218 -3.81 11.49 16.18
CA TRP A 218 -4.88 11.12 17.10
C TRP A 218 -4.74 11.84 18.45
N THR A 219 -3.53 11.86 19.01
CA THR A 219 -3.19 12.53 20.29
C THR A 219 -3.55 14.02 20.28
N ALA A 220 -3.31 14.70 19.16
CA ALA A 220 -3.52 16.15 19.03
C ALA A 220 -4.96 16.59 19.34
N HIS A 221 -5.95 15.70 19.18
CA HIS A 221 -7.35 15.96 19.51
C HIS A 221 -7.65 16.02 21.02
N PHE A 222 -6.72 15.56 21.85
CA PHE A 222 -6.87 15.46 23.30
C PHE A 222 -5.89 16.37 24.06
N ILE A 223 -5.19 17.26 23.36
CA ILE A 223 -4.29 18.24 23.98
C ILE A 223 -5.04 19.55 24.22
N PRO A 224 -5.30 19.94 25.49
CA PRO A 224 -6.03 21.17 25.80
C PRO A 224 -5.21 22.43 25.50
N SER A 225 -3.88 22.34 25.61
CA SER A 225 -2.98 23.45 25.29
C SER A 225 -2.92 23.68 23.78
N SER A 226 -3.36 24.85 23.31
CA SER A 226 -3.30 25.24 21.89
C SER A 226 -1.87 25.15 21.34
N ALA A 227 -0.87 25.65 22.09
CA ALA A 227 0.54 25.58 21.69
C ALA A 227 1.04 24.13 21.59
N GLY A 228 0.69 23.29 22.57
CA GLY A 228 1.07 21.87 22.56
C GLY A 228 0.41 21.10 21.41
N ARG A 229 -0.85 21.40 21.12
CA ARG A 229 -1.57 20.84 19.97
C ARG A 229 -0.90 21.24 18.65
N MET A 230 -0.65 22.53 18.44
CA MET A 230 -0.01 23.01 17.20
C MET A 230 1.42 22.49 17.05
N ALA A 231 2.18 22.35 18.13
CA ALA A 231 3.49 21.71 18.10
C ALA A 231 3.40 20.23 17.68
N THR A 232 2.41 19.51 18.20
CA THR A 232 2.16 18.10 17.81
C THR A 232 1.76 17.98 16.35
N VAL A 233 0.86 18.86 15.87
CA VAL A 233 0.45 18.91 14.46
C VAL A 233 1.65 19.23 13.56
N ALA A 234 2.48 20.21 13.92
CA ALA A 234 3.69 20.54 13.18
C ALA A 234 4.68 19.37 13.13
N ALA A 235 4.84 18.64 14.24
CA ALA A 235 5.65 17.42 14.29
C ALA A 235 5.10 16.35 13.35
N CYS A 236 3.78 16.15 13.29
CA CYS A 236 3.16 15.22 12.34
C CYS A 236 3.47 15.59 10.88
N PHE A 237 3.37 16.87 10.50
CA PHE A 237 3.71 17.32 9.15
C PHE A 237 5.20 17.16 8.83
N ALA A 238 6.09 17.40 9.79
CA ALA A 238 7.53 17.16 9.61
C ALA A 238 7.82 15.66 9.40
N MET A 239 7.18 14.79 10.17
CA MET A 239 7.30 13.34 10.02
C MET A 239 6.70 12.85 8.69
N TYR A 240 5.57 13.41 8.27
CA TYR A 240 4.98 13.16 6.95
C TYR A 240 5.89 13.59 5.80
N ALA A 241 6.49 14.79 5.86
CA ALA A 241 7.40 15.28 4.84
C ALA A 241 8.64 14.36 4.75
N TRP A 242 9.14 13.90 5.89
CA TRP A 242 10.25 12.97 5.95
C TRP A 242 9.88 11.59 5.38
N SER A 243 8.75 10.98 5.78
CA SER A 243 8.32 9.70 5.22
C SER A 243 8.06 9.79 3.71
N SER A 244 7.47 10.89 3.25
CA SER A 244 7.24 11.18 1.84
C SER A 244 8.54 11.32 1.05
N TYR A 245 9.56 11.97 1.62
CA TYR A 245 10.88 12.06 1.01
C TYR A 245 11.49 10.68 0.78
N ASP A 246 11.42 9.78 1.77
CA ASP A 246 11.91 8.40 1.64
C ASP A 246 11.12 7.62 0.57
N MET A 247 9.81 7.82 0.47
CA MET A 247 8.97 7.22 -0.58
C MET A 247 9.31 7.77 -1.99
N ILE A 248 9.59 9.07 -2.14
CA ILE A 248 10.05 9.66 -3.41
C ILE A 248 11.40 9.07 -3.81
N ARG A 249 12.28 8.79 -2.84
CA ARG A 249 13.54 8.09 -3.09
C ARG A 249 13.34 6.67 -3.63
N TRP A 250 12.28 5.97 -3.21
CA TRP A 250 11.95 4.67 -3.80
C TRP A 250 11.64 4.78 -5.28
N VAL A 251 10.83 5.78 -5.63
CA VAL A 251 10.42 6.03 -7.01
C VAL A 251 11.60 6.43 -7.89
N THR A 252 12.44 7.37 -7.43
CA THR A 252 13.62 7.81 -8.20
C THR A 252 14.62 6.67 -8.42
N ARG A 253 14.89 5.86 -7.39
CA ARG A 253 15.73 4.66 -7.53
C ARG A 253 15.12 3.64 -8.47
N PHE A 254 13.82 3.40 -8.39
CA PHE A 254 13.14 2.47 -9.31
C PHE A 254 13.36 2.84 -10.78
N HIS A 255 13.25 4.13 -11.13
CA HIS A 255 13.52 4.61 -12.49
C HIS A 255 15.00 4.46 -12.89
N SER A 256 15.91 4.70 -11.93
CA SER A 256 17.35 4.48 -12.16
C SER A 256 17.68 3.01 -12.40
N ASP A 257 17.04 2.10 -11.67
CA ASP A 257 17.26 0.65 -11.76
C ASP A 257 16.63 0.05 -13.02
N HIS A 258 15.58 0.68 -13.57
CA HIS A 258 14.80 0.17 -14.71
C HIS A 258 14.50 1.26 -15.75
N PRO A 259 15.51 1.76 -16.49
CA PRO A 259 15.32 2.84 -17.46
C PRO A 259 14.32 2.49 -18.57
N ASP A 260 14.19 1.20 -18.92
CA ASP A 260 13.29 0.72 -19.97
C ASP A 260 11.85 0.43 -19.50
N ALA A 261 11.60 0.51 -18.19
CA ALA A 261 10.27 0.21 -17.64
C ALA A 261 9.28 1.33 -17.96
N LYS A 262 8.53 1.18 -19.05
CA LYS A 262 7.42 2.09 -19.44
C LYS A 262 6.20 2.05 -18.51
N LEU A 263 6.26 1.29 -17.41
CA LEU A 263 5.13 1.03 -16.52
C LEU A 263 4.94 2.17 -15.51
N PHE A 264 4.28 3.25 -15.95
CA PHE A 264 3.84 4.35 -15.08
C PHE A 264 3.06 3.89 -13.83
N GLY A 265 2.38 2.73 -13.90
CA GLY A 265 1.55 2.23 -12.81
C GLY A 265 2.28 1.89 -11.51
N ARG A 266 3.56 1.46 -11.56
CA ARG A 266 4.30 1.06 -10.33
C ARG A 266 4.67 2.28 -9.47
N PRO A 267 5.36 3.32 -10.00
CA PRO A 267 5.59 4.57 -9.30
C PRO A 267 4.32 5.29 -8.86
N PHE A 268 3.27 5.21 -9.67
CA PHE A 268 2.01 5.90 -9.43
C PHE A 268 1.40 5.53 -8.07
N LEU A 269 1.48 4.26 -7.67
CA LEU A 269 0.94 3.82 -6.37
C LEU A 269 1.65 4.50 -5.18
N SER A 270 2.97 4.63 -5.22
CA SER A 270 3.70 5.30 -4.13
C SER A 270 3.42 6.81 -4.12
N MET A 271 3.34 7.44 -5.30
CA MET A 271 3.04 8.87 -5.42
C MET A 271 1.60 9.20 -5.01
N SER A 272 0.63 8.35 -5.35
CA SER A 272 -0.77 8.54 -4.96
C SER A 272 -0.93 8.46 -3.44
N LEU A 273 -0.24 7.54 -2.75
CA LEU A 273 -0.26 7.48 -1.29
C LEU A 273 0.27 8.76 -0.64
N ILE A 274 1.39 9.32 -1.14
CA ILE A 274 1.93 10.60 -0.65
C ILE A 274 0.87 11.70 -0.77
N VAL A 275 0.24 11.81 -1.94
CA VAL A 275 -0.79 12.84 -2.21
C VAL A 275 -1.99 12.64 -1.30
N ILE A 276 -2.52 11.42 -1.19
CA ILE A 276 -3.69 11.11 -0.36
C ILE A 276 -3.43 11.43 1.11
N PHE A 277 -2.27 11.02 1.65
CA PHE A 277 -1.91 11.35 3.04
C PHE A 277 -1.75 12.85 3.28
N GLY A 278 -1.21 13.57 2.29
CA GLY A 278 -1.13 15.04 2.34
C GLY A 278 -2.52 15.68 2.39
N ILE A 279 -3.46 15.21 1.56
CA ILE A 279 -4.84 15.69 1.55
C ILE A 279 -5.53 15.39 2.89
N CYS A 280 -5.33 14.22 3.49
CA CYS A 280 -5.85 13.92 4.83
C CYS A 280 -5.38 14.94 5.88
N GLY A 281 -4.09 15.31 5.86
CA GLY A 281 -3.56 16.36 6.74
C GLY A 281 -4.19 17.73 6.49
N MET A 282 -4.42 18.08 5.22
CA MET A 282 -5.09 19.34 4.85
C MET A 282 -6.55 19.38 5.30
N VAL A 283 -7.29 18.28 5.13
CA VAL A 283 -8.68 18.13 5.60
C VAL A 283 -8.76 18.34 7.12
N TYR A 284 -7.84 17.73 7.87
CA TYR A 284 -7.71 17.94 9.32
C TYR A 284 -7.47 19.42 9.68
N LEU A 285 -6.54 20.11 9.00
CA LEU A 285 -6.29 21.54 9.25
C LEU A 285 -7.52 22.39 8.92
N CYS A 286 -8.17 22.15 7.79
CA CYS A 286 -9.39 22.85 7.41
C CYS A 286 -10.51 22.66 8.45
N ARG A 287 -10.66 21.46 9.01
CA ARG A 287 -11.57 21.20 10.13
C ARG A 287 -11.17 21.98 11.38
N GLN A 288 -9.88 21.98 11.73
CA GLN A 288 -9.35 22.63 12.93
C GLN A 288 -9.55 24.15 12.89
N TYR A 289 -9.46 24.77 11.71
CA TYR A 289 -9.76 26.19 11.51
C TYR A 289 -11.25 26.50 11.28
N GLY A 290 -12.11 25.48 11.34
CA GLY A 290 -13.56 25.64 11.17
C GLY A 290 -14.02 25.91 9.73
N ALA A 291 -13.15 25.67 8.74
CA ALA A 291 -13.50 25.77 7.32
C ALA A 291 -14.33 24.56 6.83
N LEU A 292 -14.20 23.41 7.48
CA LEU A 292 -14.98 22.20 7.22
C LEU A 292 -15.82 21.80 8.43
N SER A 293 -17.01 21.26 8.16
CA SER A 293 -17.83 20.60 9.19
C SER A 293 -17.28 19.22 9.54
N THR A 294 -17.63 18.69 10.73
CA THR A 294 -17.28 17.32 11.14
C THR A 294 -17.84 16.27 10.17
N SER A 295 -19.02 16.50 9.59
CA SER A 295 -19.63 15.59 8.60
C SER A 295 -18.86 15.58 7.29
N THR A 296 -18.47 16.76 6.79
CA THR A 296 -17.67 16.90 5.56
C THR A 296 -16.28 16.28 5.71
N GLU A 297 -15.60 16.53 6.83
CA GLU A 297 -14.30 15.90 7.15
C GLU A 297 -14.38 14.38 7.05
N LYS A 298 -15.39 13.78 7.71
CA LYS A 298 -15.62 12.33 7.66
C LYS A 298 -15.86 11.81 6.26
N MET A 299 -16.71 12.51 5.48
CA MET A 299 -16.99 12.12 4.10
C MET A 299 -15.69 12.15 3.26
N CYS A 300 -14.85 13.17 3.44
CA CYS A 300 -13.54 13.24 2.79
C CYS A 300 -12.66 12.04 3.18
N PHE A 301 -12.56 11.71 4.48
CA PHE A 301 -11.78 10.55 4.93
C PHE A 301 -12.33 9.25 4.36
N MET A 302 -13.64 8.99 4.41
CA MET A 302 -14.26 7.80 3.85
C MET A 302 -13.97 7.64 2.35
N VAL A 303 -14.11 8.73 1.57
CA VAL A 303 -13.88 8.71 0.12
C VAL A 303 -12.41 8.45 -0.17
N MET A 304 -11.49 9.16 0.47
CA MET A 304 -10.04 8.95 0.28
C MET A 304 -9.61 7.55 0.69
N ASP A 305 -10.14 7.06 1.81
CA ASP A 305 -9.77 5.77 2.36
C ASP A 305 -10.24 4.62 1.45
N THR A 306 -11.51 4.65 1.03
CA THR A 306 -12.08 3.68 0.10
C THR A 306 -11.39 3.74 -1.27
N SER A 307 -11.22 4.95 -1.83
CA SER A 307 -10.61 5.11 -3.16
C SER A 307 -9.14 4.68 -3.18
N SER A 308 -8.37 4.96 -2.13
CA SER A 308 -6.95 4.55 -2.06
C SER A 308 -6.78 3.02 -2.17
N LYS A 309 -7.63 2.26 -1.48
CA LYS A 309 -7.60 0.78 -1.47
C LYS A 309 -8.14 0.19 -2.77
N LEU A 310 -9.18 0.78 -3.35
CA LEU A 310 -9.66 0.39 -4.67
C LEU A 310 -8.60 0.65 -5.75
N LEU A 311 -7.95 1.82 -5.73
CA LEU A 311 -6.85 2.14 -6.64
C LEU A 311 -5.66 1.19 -6.45
N ALA A 312 -5.34 0.83 -5.21
CA ALA A 312 -4.31 -0.18 -4.93
C ALA A 312 -4.69 -1.55 -5.52
N SER A 313 -5.91 -2.05 -5.28
CA SER A 313 -6.39 -3.31 -5.86
C SER A 313 -6.33 -3.30 -7.40
N MET A 314 -6.81 -2.22 -8.03
CA MET A 314 -6.72 -2.06 -9.49
C MET A 314 -5.26 -2.07 -9.98
N ALA A 315 -4.37 -1.34 -9.31
CA ALA A 315 -2.95 -1.31 -9.66
C ALA A 315 -2.34 -2.71 -9.56
N PHE A 316 -2.58 -3.46 -8.47
CA PHE A 316 -2.06 -4.81 -8.31
C PHE A 316 -2.71 -5.84 -9.24
N ALA A 317 -3.97 -5.69 -9.61
CA ALA A 317 -4.56 -6.50 -10.67
C ALA A 317 -3.81 -6.30 -12.00
N GLY A 318 -3.51 -5.04 -12.35
CA GLY A 318 -2.71 -4.70 -13.53
C GLY A 318 -1.28 -5.26 -13.47
N LEU A 319 -0.60 -5.10 -12.33
CA LEU A 319 0.76 -5.63 -12.13
C LEU A 319 0.81 -7.15 -12.23
N ARG A 320 -0.13 -7.85 -11.59
CA ARG A 320 -0.25 -9.31 -11.69
C ARG A 320 -0.48 -9.74 -13.13
N SER A 321 -1.43 -9.12 -13.82
CA SER A 321 -1.74 -9.42 -15.22
C SER A 321 -0.51 -9.28 -16.13
N SER A 322 0.24 -8.18 -15.97
CA SER A 322 1.48 -7.95 -16.71
C SER A 322 2.56 -8.98 -16.39
N GLN A 323 2.73 -9.36 -15.12
CA GLN A 323 3.68 -10.40 -14.72
C GLN A 323 3.33 -11.77 -15.31
N TYR A 324 2.06 -12.17 -15.25
CA TYR A 324 1.60 -13.42 -15.85
C TYR A 324 1.79 -13.43 -17.37
N HIS A 325 1.47 -12.33 -18.05
CA HIS A 325 1.69 -12.21 -19.48
C HIS A 325 3.17 -12.39 -19.85
N ASN A 326 4.08 -11.72 -19.15
CA ASN A 326 5.51 -11.88 -19.36
C ASN A 326 6.00 -13.31 -19.07
N MET A 327 5.48 -13.95 -18.03
CA MET A 327 5.81 -15.33 -17.70
C MET A 327 5.35 -16.31 -18.80
N LEU A 328 4.12 -16.15 -19.30
CA LEU A 328 3.59 -16.96 -20.40
C LEU A 328 4.37 -16.76 -21.69
N LEU A 329 4.73 -15.52 -22.02
CA LEU A 329 5.57 -15.23 -23.18
C LEU A 329 6.94 -15.92 -23.08
N ARG A 330 7.58 -15.85 -21.90
CA ARG A 330 8.87 -16.55 -21.67
C ARG A 330 8.72 -18.06 -21.81
N MET A 331 7.66 -18.64 -21.26
CA MET A 331 7.39 -20.08 -21.41
C MET A 331 7.15 -20.47 -22.87
N ALA A 332 6.39 -19.67 -23.62
CA ALA A 332 6.12 -19.92 -25.03
C ALA A 332 7.39 -19.80 -25.88
N VAL A 333 8.22 -18.78 -25.65
CA VAL A 333 9.51 -18.63 -26.32
C VAL A 333 10.43 -19.79 -25.99
N ASN A 334 10.58 -20.15 -24.71
CA ASN A 334 11.44 -21.26 -24.30
C ASN A 334 10.97 -22.59 -24.90
N THR A 335 9.67 -22.88 -24.87
CA THR A 335 9.11 -24.10 -25.49
C THR A 335 9.38 -24.12 -26.99
N ASN A 336 9.24 -22.98 -27.67
CA ASN A 336 9.54 -22.88 -29.10
C ASN A 336 11.04 -23.08 -29.38
N THR A 337 11.94 -22.54 -28.55
CA THR A 337 13.39 -22.76 -28.72
C THR A 337 13.80 -24.21 -28.50
N VAL A 338 13.21 -24.90 -27.53
CA VAL A 338 13.45 -26.33 -27.29
C VAL A 338 12.94 -27.14 -28.49
N PHE A 339 11.75 -26.83 -28.98
CA PHE A 339 11.18 -27.50 -30.14
C PHE A 339 12.01 -27.25 -31.42
N GLN A 340 12.43 -26.01 -31.68
CA GLN A 340 13.31 -25.70 -32.81
C GLN A 340 14.67 -26.38 -32.70
N ARG A 341 15.19 -26.55 -31.49
CA ARG A 341 16.45 -27.27 -31.26
C ARG A 341 16.29 -28.75 -31.58
N GLN A 342 15.19 -29.37 -31.14
CA GLN A 342 14.87 -30.76 -31.47
C GLN A 342 14.74 -30.97 -32.99
N LEU A 343 14.06 -30.06 -33.70
CA LEU A 343 13.93 -30.14 -35.16
C LEU A 343 15.28 -30.05 -35.89
N ARG A 344 16.21 -29.18 -35.43
CA ARG A 344 17.55 -29.09 -36.03
C ARG A 344 18.42 -30.31 -35.72
N GLU A 345 18.28 -30.89 -34.53
CA GLU A 345 19.01 -32.10 -34.14
C GLU A 345 18.50 -33.35 -34.89
N GLU A 346 17.27 -33.34 -35.40
CA GLU A 346 16.69 -34.39 -36.25
C GLU A 346 17.00 -34.23 -37.76
N GLU A 347 17.50 -33.07 -38.19
CA GLU A 347 17.83 -32.78 -39.60
C GLU A 347 19.10 -33.46 -40.18
N PRO A 348 20.10 -34.02 -39.45
CA PRO A 348 21.36 -34.49 -40.03
C PRO A 348 21.34 -35.94 -40.57
N LEU A 349 20.20 -36.47 -41.02
CA LEU A 349 20.11 -37.85 -41.55
C LEU A 349 19.48 -37.97 -42.94
N MET A 350 19.25 -36.84 -43.64
CA MET A 350 18.85 -36.83 -45.05
C MET A 350 19.88 -36.12 -45.94
N ASP A 351 21.15 -36.44 -45.75
CA ASP A 351 22.13 -36.37 -46.83
C ASP A 351 21.99 -37.66 -47.67
N TRP A 352 21.14 -37.61 -48.69
CA TRP A 352 21.06 -38.58 -49.79
C TRP A 352 21.56 -37.94 -51.08
#